data_AF-A0A8K0Y3W7-F1
#
_entry.id   AF-A0A8K0Y3W7-F1
#
_cell.length_a   1.000
_cell.length_b   1.000
_cell.length_c   1.000
_cell.angle_alpha   90.00
_cell.angle_beta   90.00
_cell.angle_gamma   90.00
#
_symmetry.space_group_name_H-M   'P 1'
#
loop_
_entity.id
_entity.type
_entity.pdbx_description
1 polymer ?
#
loop_
_entity_poly.entity_id
_entity_poly.type
_entity_poly.pdbx_seq_one_letter_code
_entity_poly.pdbx_strand_id
1 'polypeptide(L)'
;MTIPIKLFQNDSQAMKHDLDLKVKILEKVGIYSQRFGISEPKVLLTTREVLDMPKEVTQGRRTSAYKYLGVSYLQHNLVFVNIKKIPDDKTLENTIVHELIHFRFPYLSHGKRFNKLVRQGLAGKNFKPYRKRV
;
A
#
# COMPACT_ATOMS: atom_id res chain seq x y z
N MET A 1 -16.32 -22.27 -39.67
CA MET A 1 -16.70 -21.47 -38.49
C MET A 1 -15.45 -20.81 -37.95
N THR A 2 -15.27 -19.52 -38.19
CA THR A 2 -14.06 -18.78 -37.80
C THR A 2 -14.28 -18.18 -36.42
N ILE A 3 -13.58 -18.68 -35.40
CA ILE A 3 -13.58 -18.08 -34.06
C ILE A 3 -12.86 -16.72 -34.18
N PRO A 4 -13.44 -15.59 -33.77
CA PRO A 4 -12.78 -14.30 -33.91
C PRO A 4 -11.60 -14.21 -32.92
N ILE A 5 -10.40 -14.03 -33.47
CA ILE A 5 -9.09 -13.93 -32.79
C ILE A 5 -8.98 -12.69 -31.85
N LYS A 6 -10.02 -11.85 -31.77
CA LYS A 6 -10.01 -10.59 -31.00
C LYS A 6 -10.08 -10.74 -29.47
N LEU A 7 -10.31 -11.93 -28.91
CA LEU A 7 -10.38 -12.11 -27.45
C LEU A 7 -9.00 -12.16 -26.76
N PHE A 8 -7.95 -12.67 -27.41
CA PHE A 8 -6.68 -12.97 -26.71
C PHE A 8 -5.71 -11.78 -26.56
N GLN A 9 -5.88 -10.71 -27.34
CA GLN A 9 -4.98 -9.55 -27.27
C GLN A 9 -5.25 -8.62 -26.08
N ASN A 10 -6.49 -8.50 -25.62
CA ASN A 10 -6.86 -7.60 -24.53
C ASN A 10 -6.45 -8.12 -23.15
N ASP A 11 -6.54 -9.44 -22.92
CA ASP A 11 -6.18 -10.04 -21.63
C ASP A 11 -4.68 -9.95 -21.35
N SER A 12 -3.84 -10.09 -22.39
CA SER A 12 -2.38 -10.01 -22.27
C SER A 12 -1.90 -8.60 -21.90
N GLN A 13 -2.55 -7.55 -22.40
CA GLN A 13 -2.20 -6.15 -22.08
C GLN A 13 -2.67 -5.76 -20.67
N ALA A 14 -3.86 -6.20 -20.26
CA ALA A 14 -4.36 -5.97 -18.91
C ALA A 14 -3.49 -6.67 -17.84
N MET A 15 -3.11 -7.93 -18.08
CA MET A 15 -2.21 -8.65 -17.16
C MET A 15 -0.83 -8.00 -17.06
N LYS A 16 -0.29 -7.47 -18.18
CA LYS A 16 0.99 -6.76 -18.18
C LYS A 16 0.91 -5.46 -17.38
N HIS A 17 -0.13 -4.66 -17.60
CA HIS A 17 -0.35 -3.43 -16.84
C HIS A 17 -0.49 -3.68 -15.33
N ASP A 18 -1.24 -4.73 -14.95
CA ASP A 18 -1.39 -5.12 -13.54
C ASP A 18 -0.05 -5.57 -12.92
N LEU A 19 0.80 -6.25 -13.69
CA LEU A 19 2.13 -6.65 -13.25
C LEU A 19 3.06 -5.44 -13.08
N ASP A 20 3.07 -4.52 -14.06
CA ASP A 20 3.87 -3.30 -14.02
C ASP A 20 3.46 -2.43 -12.82
N LEU A 21 2.15 -2.31 -12.56
CA LEU A 21 1.61 -1.60 -11.40
C LEU A 21 2.02 -2.29 -10.10
N LYS A 22 1.94 -3.62 -10.02
CA LYS A 22 2.38 -4.39 -8.86
C LYS A 22 3.86 -4.15 -8.54
N VAL A 23 4.74 -4.25 -9.54
CA VAL A 23 6.18 -3.99 -9.38
C VAL A 23 6.40 -2.58 -8.84
N LYS A 24 5.76 -1.58 -9.46
CA LYS A 24 5.84 -0.18 -9.05
C LYS A 24 5.41 0.05 -7.59
N ILE A 25 4.36 -0.63 -7.14
CA ILE A 25 3.89 -0.53 -5.75
C ILE A 25 4.92 -1.10 -4.79
N LEU A 26 5.46 -2.29 -5.08
CA LEU A 26 6.47 -2.94 -4.26
C LEU A 26 7.74 -2.09 -4.17
N GLU A 27 8.22 -1.55 -5.29
CA GLU A 27 9.38 -0.65 -5.32
C GLU A 27 9.15 0.60 -4.46
N LYS A 28 8.00 1.26 -4.61
CA LYS A 28 7.66 2.44 -3.80
C LYS A 28 7.59 2.09 -2.31
N VAL A 29 6.98 0.95 -1.96
CA VAL A 29 6.92 0.50 -0.56
C VAL A 29 8.31 0.27 0.00
N GLY A 30 9.21 -0.40 -0.73
CA GLY A 30 10.61 -0.59 -0.31
C GLY A 30 11.35 0.73 -0.12
N ILE A 31 11.29 1.63 -1.10
CA ILE A 31 11.92 2.97 -1.04
C ILE A 31 11.43 3.73 0.20
N TYR A 32 10.11 3.86 0.38
CA TYR A 32 9.59 4.62 1.52
C TYR A 32 9.83 3.93 2.86
N SER A 33 9.83 2.60 2.91
CA SER A 33 10.18 1.85 4.13
C SER A 33 11.60 2.16 4.58
N GLN A 34 12.55 2.17 3.64
CA GLN A 34 13.93 2.59 3.90
C GLN A 34 14.01 4.04 4.37
N ARG A 35 13.36 4.97 3.65
CA ARG A 35 13.36 6.40 4.01
C ARG A 35 12.76 6.66 5.38
N PHE A 36 11.75 5.90 5.78
CA PHE A 36 11.06 6.06 7.05
C PHE A 36 11.74 5.29 8.18
N GLY A 37 12.73 4.45 7.86
CA GLY A 37 13.43 3.62 8.85
C GLY A 37 12.47 2.67 9.54
N ILE A 38 11.63 1.99 8.76
CA ILE A 38 10.72 0.92 9.19
C ILE A 38 11.11 -0.38 8.48
N SER A 39 10.73 -1.52 9.06
CA SER A 39 10.77 -2.80 8.33
C SER A 39 9.81 -2.73 7.15
N GLU A 40 10.21 -3.27 6.00
CA GLU A 40 9.33 -3.35 4.85
C GLU A 40 8.11 -4.22 5.17
N PRO A 41 6.87 -3.70 5.05
CA PRO A 41 5.68 -4.47 5.33
C PRO A 41 5.33 -5.40 4.18
N LYS A 42 4.67 -6.53 4.49
CA LYS A 42 4.05 -7.38 3.46
C LYS A 42 2.94 -6.60 2.78
N VAL A 43 2.96 -6.53 1.45
CA VAL A 43 1.98 -5.80 0.66
C VAL A 43 0.88 -6.72 0.16
N LEU A 44 -0.38 -6.34 0.38
CA LEU A 44 -1.56 -6.90 -0.26
C LEU A 44 -2.13 -5.87 -1.24
N LEU A 45 -2.54 -6.31 -2.41
CA LEU A 45 -2.97 -5.45 -3.53
C LEU A 45 -4.46 -5.57 -3.84
N THR A 46 -5.06 -6.70 -3.46
CA THR A 46 -6.47 -6.97 -3.74
C THR A 46 -7.25 -7.29 -2.48
N THR A 47 -8.55 -7.01 -2.49
CA THR A 47 -9.45 -7.41 -1.38
C THR A 47 -9.48 -8.92 -1.21
N ARG A 48 -9.29 -9.69 -2.29
CA ARG A 48 -9.15 -11.14 -2.25
C ARG A 48 -7.94 -11.55 -1.40
N GLU A 49 -6.77 -10.96 -1.63
CA GLU A 49 -5.59 -11.24 -0.81
C GLU A 49 -5.81 -10.91 0.68
N VAL A 50 -6.56 -9.85 0.99
CA VAL A 50 -6.96 -9.52 2.38
C VAL A 50 -7.85 -10.62 2.98
N LEU A 51 -8.76 -11.18 2.17
CA LEU A 51 -9.63 -12.29 2.55
C LEU A 51 -8.90 -13.64 2.57
N ASP A 52 -7.78 -13.79 1.88
CA ASP A 52 -7.01 -15.04 1.91
C ASP A 52 -6.07 -15.11 3.13
N MET A 53 -5.74 -13.97 3.74
CA MET A 53 -4.99 -13.93 5.01
C MET A 53 -5.81 -14.54 6.17
N PRO A 54 -5.14 -15.07 7.23
CA PRO A 54 -5.81 -15.48 8.46
C PRO A 54 -6.69 -14.36 9.04
N LYS A 55 -7.83 -14.72 9.62
CA LYS A 55 -8.83 -13.75 10.09
C LYS A 55 -8.28 -12.83 11.18
N GLU A 56 -7.40 -13.37 12.01
CA GLU A 56 -6.72 -12.72 13.12
C GLU A 56 -5.75 -11.63 12.61
N VAL A 57 -5.17 -11.84 11.42
CA VAL A 57 -4.21 -10.92 10.82
C VAL A 57 -4.91 -9.68 10.25
N THR A 58 -6.07 -9.87 9.61
CA THR A 58 -6.83 -8.78 8.98
C THR A 58 -8.02 -8.30 9.82
N GLN A 59 -8.05 -8.64 11.11
CA GLN A 59 -9.15 -8.31 12.01
C GLN A 59 -9.45 -6.81 12.05
N GLY A 60 -10.73 -6.47 12.23
CA GLY A 60 -11.21 -5.08 12.34
C GLY A 60 -11.44 -4.38 11.01
N ARG A 61 -10.70 -4.72 9.94
CA ARG A 61 -10.87 -4.10 8.61
C ARG A 61 -11.12 -5.06 7.46
N ARG A 62 -10.92 -6.37 7.63
CA ARG A 62 -11.13 -7.42 6.62
C ARG A 62 -12.37 -7.26 5.74
N THR A 63 -13.56 -7.23 6.34
CA THR A 63 -14.85 -7.18 5.61
C THR A 63 -15.16 -5.80 5.04
N SER A 64 -14.42 -4.77 5.45
CA SER A 64 -14.58 -3.39 5.01
C SER A 64 -13.44 -2.89 4.12
N ALA A 65 -12.43 -3.71 3.83
CA ALA A 65 -11.22 -3.32 3.12
C ALA A 65 -11.53 -2.67 1.75
N TYR A 66 -12.57 -3.16 1.07
CA TYR A 66 -13.05 -2.62 -0.21
C TYR A 66 -13.45 -1.13 -0.16
N LYS A 67 -13.75 -0.59 1.03
CA LYS A 67 -14.10 0.83 1.20
C LYS A 67 -12.88 1.74 1.09
N TYR A 68 -11.69 1.25 1.40
CA TYR A 68 -10.48 2.06 1.55
C TYR A 68 -9.56 2.01 0.32
N LEU A 69 -8.75 3.06 0.17
CA LEU A 69 -7.62 3.10 -0.78
C LEU A 69 -6.43 2.30 -0.24
N GLY A 70 -6.22 2.30 1.07
CA GLY A 70 -5.21 1.49 1.75
C GLY A 70 -5.58 1.24 3.21
N VAL A 71 -4.93 0.26 3.83
CA VAL A 71 -5.07 -0.08 5.25
C VAL A 71 -3.75 -0.63 5.80
N SER A 72 -3.24 -0.03 6.87
CA SER A 72 -2.15 -0.59 7.67
C SER A 72 -2.63 -1.54 8.77
N TYR A 73 -2.19 -2.81 8.74
CA TYR A 73 -2.35 -3.80 9.79
C TYR A 73 -1.07 -3.86 10.63
N LEU A 74 -0.92 -2.88 11.52
CA LEU A 74 0.33 -2.58 12.22
C LEU A 74 0.93 -3.75 13.00
N GLN A 75 0.09 -4.54 13.68
CA GLN A 75 0.53 -5.68 14.50
C GLN A 75 1.21 -6.79 13.68
N HIS A 76 0.92 -6.88 12.38
CA HIS A 76 1.37 -7.96 11.52
C HIS A 76 2.34 -7.49 10.43
N ASN A 77 2.88 -6.27 10.55
CA ASN A 77 3.76 -5.65 9.57
C ASN A 77 3.21 -5.79 8.13
N LEU A 78 1.92 -5.48 7.93
CA LEU A 78 1.21 -5.77 6.69
C LEU A 78 0.40 -4.56 6.23
N VAL A 79 0.54 -4.20 4.96
CA VAL A 79 -0.17 -3.08 4.34
C VAL A 79 -1.02 -3.57 3.18
N PHE A 80 -2.25 -3.08 3.10
CA PHE A 80 -3.11 -3.26 1.95
C PHE A 80 -3.17 -1.97 1.13
N VAL A 81 -3.01 -2.07 -0.18
CA VAL A 81 -3.14 -0.98 -1.16
C VAL A 81 -4.11 -1.43 -2.23
N ASN A 82 -5.28 -0.81 -2.33
CA ASN A 82 -6.36 -1.26 -3.19
C ASN A 82 -6.16 -0.79 -4.64
N ILE A 83 -5.49 -1.59 -5.46
CA ILE A 83 -5.14 -1.24 -6.84
C ILE A 83 -6.35 -0.86 -7.70
N LYS A 84 -7.52 -1.47 -7.44
CA LYS A 84 -8.75 -1.21 -8.20
C LYS A 84 -9.36 0.18 -7.92
N LYS A 85 -8.99 0.82 -6.81
CA LYS A 85 -9.52 2.13 -6.41
C LYS A 85 -8.55 3.27 -6.61
N ILE A 86 -7.33 2.99 -7.07
CA ILE A 86 -6.29 4.00 -7.27
C ILE A 86 -6.41 4.53 -8.70
N PRO A 87 -6.79 5.80 -8.89
CA PRO A 87 -7.01 6.36 -10.21
C PRO A 87 -5.73 6.84 -10.90
N ASP A 88 -4.69 7.17 -10.12
CA ASP A 88 -3.47 7.80 -10.62
C ASP A 88 -2.28 7.61 -9.67
N ASP A 89 -1.08 7.91 -10.18
CA ASP A 89 0.20 7.77 -9.47
C ASP A 89 0.35 8.65 -8.24
N LYS A 90 -0.21 9.86 -8.26
CA LYS A 90 -0.16 10.79 -7.13
C LYS A 90 -1.01 10.26 -5.98
N THR A 91 -2.19 9.74 -6.29
CA THR A 91 -3.07 9.07 -5.32
C THR A 91 -2.41 7.80 -4.79
N LEU A 92 -1.73 7.03 -5.65
CA LEU A 92 -0.97 5.85 -5.24
C LEU A 92 0.12 6.20 -4.22
N GLU A 93 0.98 7.16 -4.58
CA GLU A 93 2.11 7.56 -3.75
C GLU A 93 1.67 8.16 -2.42
N ASN A 94 0.63 9.00 -2.43
CA ASN A 94 0.02 9.52 -1.22
C ASN A 94 -0.55 8.40 -0.33
N THR A 95 -1.20 7.38 -0.92
CA THR A 95 -1.73 6.23 -0.17
C THR A 95 -0.61 5.44 0.49
N ILE A 96 0.45 5.09 -0.27
CA ILE A 96 1.61 4.38 0.27
C ILE A 96 2.25 5.17 1.41
N VAL A 97 2.55 6.46 1.19
CA VAL A 97 3.18 7.28 2.23
C VAL A 97 2.28 7.39 3.46
N HIS A 98 0.97 7.58 3.28
CA HIS A 98 0.01 7.63 4.39
C HIS A 98 0.07 6.36 5.25
N GLU A 99 -0.06 5.19 4.62
CA GLU A 99 -0.09 3.91 5.33
C GLU A 99 1.26 3.63 6.01
N LEU A 100 2.39 3.92 5.35
CA LEU A 100 3.74 3.73 5.90
C LEU A 100 4.08 4.68 7.05
N ILE A 101 3.50 5.89 7.10
CA ILE A 101 3.65 6.79 8.25
C ILE A 101 2.98 6.20 9.50
N HIS A 102 1.91 5.41 9.38
CA HIS A 102 1.32 4.69 10.52
C HIS A 102 2.26 3.63 11.09
N PHE A 103 3.04 2.93 10.25
CA PHE A 103 4.08 2.01 10.73
C PHE A 103 5.17 2.74 11.51
N ARG A 104 5.54 3.94 11.03
CA ARG A 104 6.59 4.73 11.69
C ARG A 104 6.11 5.38 12.99
N PHE A 105 4.86 5.83 13.03
CA PHE A 105 4.28 6.56 14.16
C PHE A 105 2.92 5.97 14.54
N PRO A 106 2.87 4.72 15.07
CA PRO A 106 1.62 3.99 15.29
C PRO A 106 0.68 4.62 16.33
N TYR A 107 1.21 5.50 17.18
CA TYR A 107 0.47 6.24 18.19
C TYR A 107 -0.15 7.54 17.67
N LEU A 108 0.12 7.94 16.42
CA LEU A 108 -0.28 9.23 15.91
C LEU A 108 -1.60 9.14 15.15
N SER A 109 -2.64 9.81 15.65
CA SER A 109 -3.93 9.91 14.97
C SER A 109 -3.89 10.86 13.77
N HIS A 110 -4.85 10.70 12.86
CA HIS A 110 -5.08 11.58 11.72
C HIS A 110 -5.38 13.01 12.18
N GLY A 111 -4.40 13.91 12.01
CA GLY A 111 -4.51 15.31 12.38
C GLY A 111 -3.39 16.15 11.77
N LYS A 112 -3.29 17.43 12.17
CA LYS A 112 -2.32 18.38 11.60
C LYS A 112 -0.87 17.85 11.61
N ARG A 113 -0.47 17.19 12.70
CA ARG A 113 0.88 16.61 12.84
C ARG A 113 1.10 15.44 11.89
N PHE A 114 0.13 14.53 11.79
CA PHE A 114 0.18 13.40 10.86
C PHE A 114 0.26 13.90 9.41
N ASN A 115 -0.62 14.82 9.02
CA ASN A 115 -0.64 15.39 7.66
C ASN A 115 0.66 16.12 7.32
N LYS A 116 1.30 16.76 8.30
CA LYS A 116 2.64 17.35 8.12
C LYS A 116 3.69 16.28 7.81
N LEU A 117 3.65 15.13 8.49
CA LEU A 117 4.59 14.03 8.25
C LEU A 117 4.36 13.37 6.89
N VAL A 118 3.11 13.17 6.48
CA VAL A 118 2.77 12.68 5.13
C VAL A 118 3.33 13.61 4.06
N ARG A 119 3.10 14.93 4.16
CA ARG A 119 3.67 15.90 3.22
C ARG A 119 5.21 15.88 3.20
N GLN A 120 5.84 15.72 4.36
CA GLN A 120 7.29 15.59 4.44
C GLN A 120 7.79 14.31 3.77
N GLY A 121 7.09 13.19 3.94
CA GLY A 121 7.40 11.92 3.27
C GLY A 121 7.30 12.05 1.76
N LEU A 122 6.22 12.67 1.27
CA LEU A 122 6.03 12.97 -0.16
C LEU A 122 7.12 13.89 -0.72
N ALA A 123 7.58 14.86 0.06
CA ALA A 123 8.71 15.74 -0.29
C ALA A 123 10.09 15.04 -0.23
N GLY A 124 10.15 13.73 0.02
CA GLY A 124 11.40 12.96 0.01
C GLY A 124 12.18 12.99 1.32
N LYS A 125 11.54 13.35 2.45
CA LYS A 125 12.24 13.38 3.75
C LYS A 125 12.66 11.98 4.19
N ASN A 126 13.93 11.88 4.60
CA ASN A 126 14.45 10.73 5.34
C ASN A 126 14.27 10.93 6.84
N PHE A 127 13.67 9.96 7.52
CA PHE A 127 13.59 9.93 8.98
C PHE A 127 14.80 9.15 9.50
N LYS A 128 15.47 9.69 10.52
CA LYS A 128 16.54 8.96 11.21
C LYS A 128 15.97 7.64 11.76
N PRO A 129 16.74 6.53 11.74
CA PRO A 129 16.32 5.26 12.35
C PRO A 129 15.76 5.48 13.76
N TYR A 130 14.73 4.72 14.11
CA TYR A 130 14.09 4.88 15.42
C TYR A 130 15.11 4.50 16.50
N ARG A 131 15.58 5.47 17.28
CA ARG A 131 16.32 5.21 18.51
C ARG A 131 15.30 5.18 19.64
N LYS A 132 15.01 3.99 20.16
CA LYS A 132 14.26 3.87 21.42
C LYS A 132 15.05 4.66 22.45
N ARG A 133 14.43 5.68 23.06
CA ARG A 133 15.06 6.38 24.19
C ARG A 133 15.15 5.35 25.31
N VAL A 134 16.38 4.98 25.65
CA VAL A 134 16.71 4.19 26.85
C VAL A 134 16.59 5.09 28.06
#